data_AF-A0A2I1C7B1-F1
#
_entry.id   AF-A0A2I1C7B1-F1
#
_cell.length_a   1.000
_cell.length_b   1.000
_cell.length_c   1.000
_cell.angle_alpha   90.00
_cell.angle_beta   90.00
_cell.angle_gamma   90.00
#
_symmetry.space_group_name_H-M   'P 1'
#
loop_
_entity.id
_entity.type
_entity.pdbx_description
1 polymer ?
#
loop_
_entity_poly.entity_id
_entity_poly.type
_entity_poly.pdbx_seq_one_letter_code
_entity_poly.pdbx_strand_id
1 'polypeptide(L)'
;MPHWTFELSPNALSAAEKATLARQITETGGEAPPKAIFFYIDHAASGFPSEDRRLAFIARVNKIVRPILEPKDIKWEYNIYEHPRVNWRVNGMIPPVDHPDIWQQWFEGNQPVMYDDQLPPKDEKVIFHSVAED
;
A
#
# COMPACT_ATOMS: atom_id res chain seq x y z
N MET A 1 -9.64 -4.68 15.46
CA MET A 1 -10.51 -3.48 15.49
C MET A 1 -10.96 -3.21 14.07
N PRO A 2 -12.22 -2.85 13.78
CA PRO A 2 -12.64 -2.75 12.40
C PRO A 2 -12.13 -1.44 11.77
N HIS A 3 -11.36 -1.58 10.70
CA HIS A 3 -10.83 -0.49 9.89
C HIS A 3 -11.54 -0.46 8.53
N TRP A 4 -11.89 0.73 8.06
CA TRP A 4 -12.70 0.92 6.87
C TRP A 4 -12.06 1.95 5.95
N THR A 5 -11.73 1.53 4.73
CA THR A 5 -11.32 2.43 3.65
C THR A 5 -12.49 2.59 2.69
N PHE A 6 -12.86 3.84 2.40
CA PHE A 6 -13.86 4.19 1.40
C PHE A 6 -13.17 4.92 0.25
N GLU A 7 -13.16 4.30 -0.93
CA GLU A 7 -12.81 4.99 -2.18
C GLU A 7 -14.07 5.65 -2.75
N LEU A 8 -14.00 6.96 -2.97
CA LEU A 8 -15.16 7.78 -3.29
C LEU A 8 -14.87 8.64 -4.52
N SER A 9 -15.86 8.75 -5.41
CA SER A 9 -15.84 9.76 -6.47
C SER A 9 -15.84 11.19 -5.89
N PRO A 10 -15.34 12.19 -6.63
CA PRO A 10 -15.41 13.58 -6.18
C PRO A 10 -16.83 14.00 -5.79
N ASN A 11 -16.96 14.75 -4.68
CA ASN A 11 -18.23 15.27 -4.15
C ASN A 11 -19.26 14.22 -3.70
N ALA A 12 -18.91 12.94 -3.61
CA ALA A 12 -19.84 11.89 -3.17
C ALA A 12 -20.33 12.05 -1.72
N LEU A 13 -19.52 12.66 -0.83
CA LEU A 13 -19.86 12.88 0.59
C LEU A 13 -19.31 14.22 1.10
N SER A 14 -20.12 14.92 1.89
CA SER A 14 -19.72 16.09 2.67
C SER A 14 -18.81 15.72 3.85
N ALA A 15 -18.14 16.71 4.45
CA ALA A 15 -17.30 16.49 5.64
C ALA A 15 -18.11 15.99 6.85
N ALA A 16 -19.35 16.45 7.03
CA ALA A 16 -20.22 16.05 8.13
C ALA A 16 -20.70 14.59 7.98
N GLU A 17 -21.00 14.16 6.75
CA GLU A 17 -21.34 12.76 6.45
C GLU A 17 -20.14 11.84 6.68
N LYS A 18 -18.94 12.24 6.23
CA LYS A 18 -17.69 11.50 6.50
C LYS A 18 -17.45 11.34 8.01
N ALA A 19 -17.63 12.42 8.79
CA ALA A 19 -17.48 12.37 10.24
C ALA A 19 -18.54 11.48 10.91
N THR A 20 -19.78 11.52 10.43
CA THR A 20 -20.88 10.68 10.94
C THR A 20 -20.61 9.20 10.64
N LEU A 21 -20.22 8.86 9.41
CA LEU A 21 -19.86 7.50 9.02
C LEU A 21 -18.67 6.99 9.84
N ALA A 22 -17.58 7.77 9.94
CA ALA A 22 -16.42 7.39 10.74
C ALA A 22 -16.82 7.06 12.18
N ARG A 23 -17.64 7.92 12.80
CA ARG A 23 -18.12 7.70 14.18
C ARG A 23 -19.02 6.48 14.30
N GLN A 24 -20.11 6.42 13.54
CA GLN A 24 -21.15 5.39 13.71
C GLN A 24 -20.67 4.00 13.30
N ILE A 25 -19.86 3.90 12.24
CA ILE A 25 -19.31 2.62 11.80
C ILE A 25 -18.29 2.10 12.82
N THR A 26 -17.46 2.98 13.39
CA THR A 26 -16.59 2.60 14.51
C THR A 26 -17.41 2.13 15.71
N GLU A 27 -18.44 2.86 16.13
CA GLU A 27 -19.33 2.48 17.24
C GLU A 27 -20.01 1.11 17.01
N THR A 28 -20.43 0.80 15.78
CA THR A 28 -21.03 -0.51 15.42
C THR A 28 -20.04 -1.67 15.54
N GLY A 29 -18.75 -1.37 15.40
CA GLY A 29 -17.64 -2.30 15.53
C GLY A 29 -17.11 -2.52 16.94
N GLY A 30 -17.69 -1.85 17.95
CA GLY A 30 -17.21 -1.77 19.34
C GLY A 30 -16.48 -0.46 19.65
N GLU A 31 -16.16 -0.21 20.92
CA GLU A 31 -15.42 1.00 21.32
C GLU A 31 -13.96 0.93 20.82
N ALA A 32 -13.57 1.89 19.98
CA ALA A 32 -12.17 2.04 19.59
C ALA A 32 -11.33 2.58 20.76
N PRO A 33 -10.09 2.10 20.96
CA PRO A 33 -9.23 2.65 22.00
C PRO A 33 -8.96 4.13 21.71
N PRO A 34 -8.98 5.02 22.73
CA PRO A 34 -8.79 6.47 22.53
C PRO A 34 -7.39 6.86 22.03
N LYS A 35 -6.43 5.93 22.08
CA LYS A 35 -5.05 6.09 21.60
C LYS A 35 -4.62 4.83 20.85
N ALA A 36 -4.94 4.77 19.56
CA ALA A 36 -4.58 3.66 18.71
C ALA A 36 -3.96 4.11 17.39
N ILE A 37 -3.04 3.31 16.87
CA ILE A 37 -2.50 3.44 15.51
C ILE A 37 -2.80 2.16 14.75
N PHE A 38 -3.33 2.30 13.54
CA PHE A 38 -3.42 1.22 12.58
C PHE A 38 -2.52 1.53 11.40
N PHE A 39 -1.81 0.53 10.90
CA PHE A 39 -1.03 0.67 9.67
C PHE A 39 -1.06 -0.64 8.89
N TYR A 40 -0.80 -0.57 7.59
CA TYR A 40 -0.63 -1.74 6.76
C TYR A 40 0.68 -1.64 5.99
N ILE A 41 1.18 -2.81 5.58
CA ILE A 41 2.43 -2.95 4.83
C ILE A 41 2.10 -3.67 3.53
N ASP A 42 2.33 -3.00 2.41
CA ASP A 42 2.16 -3.59 1.08
C ASP A 42 3.50 -4.14 0.57
N HIS A 43 3.55 -5.45 0.35
CA HIS A 43 4.68 -6.14 -0.26
C HIS A 43 4.38 -6.42 -1.75
N ALA A 44 4.97 -5.61 -2.63
CA ALA A 44 4.86 -5.77 -4.07
C ALA A 44 6.11 -6.40 -4.72
N ALA A 45 7.29 -6.15 -4.16
CA ALA A 45 8.56 -6.59 -4.76
C ALA A 45 8.79 -8.11 -4.67
N SER A 46 8.41 -8.71 -3.54
CA SER A 46 8.50 -10.15 -3.31
C SER A 46 7.58 -10.56 -2.18
N GLY A 47 6.97 -11.74 -2.31
CA GLY A 47 6.28 -12.38 -1.20
C GLY A 47 7.23 -13.07 -0.22
N PHE A 48 6.69 -13.62 0.86
CA PHE A 48 7.44 -14.42 1.83
C PHE A 48 7.65 -15.85 1.29
N PRO A 49 8.91 -16.31 1.13
CA PRO A 49 9.17 -17.64 0.56
C PRO A 49 8.89 -18.78 1.55
N SER A 50 8.68 -18.46 2.83
CA SER A 50 8.31 -19.42 3.88
C SER A 50 7.73 -18.71 5.10
N GLU A 51 7.03 -19.47 5.93
CA GLU A 51 6.47 -19.00 7.20
C GLU A 51 7.56 -18.44 8.14
N ASP A 52 8.72 -19.10 8.23
CA ASP A 52 9.85 -18.62 9.03
C ASP A 52 10.33 -17.23 8.60
N ARG A 53 10.36 -16.97 7.28
CA ARG A 53 10.76 -15.66 6.75
C ARG A 53 9.70 -14.60 7.02
N ARG A 54 8.43 -14.96 6.97
CA ARG A 54 7.30 -14.09 7.36
C ARG A 54 7.36 -13.71 8.84
N LEU A 55 7.56 -14.69 9.72
CA LEU A 55 7.70 -14.46 11.16
C LEU A 55 8.95 -13.63 11.50
N ALA A 56 10.07 -13.88 10.82
CA ALA A 56 11.29 -13.07 10.99
C ALA A 56 11.08 -11.60 10.57
N PHE A 57 10.30 -11.35 9.52
CA PHE A 57 9.92 -9.99 9.12
C PHE A 57 9.03 -9.31 10.17
N ILE A 58 7.97 -9.99 10.63
CA ILE A 58 7.08 -9.52 11.71
C ILE A 58 7.88 -9.17 12.97
N ALA A 59 8.84 -10.01 13.35
CA ALA A 59 9.72 -9.74 14.48
C ALA A 59 10.55 -8.46 14.32
N ARG A 60 11.03 -8.17 13.10
CA ARG A 60 11.77 -6.93 12.79
C ARG A 60 10.86 -5.70 12.87
N VAL A 61 9.64 -5.78 12.31
CA VAL A 61 8.64 -4.71 12.44
C VAL A 61 8.37 -4.43 13.92
N ASN A 62 8.11 -5.48 14.72
CA ASN A 62 7.84 -5.35 16.15
C ASN A 62 9.03 -4.74 16.92
N LYS A 63 10.27 -5.06 16.54
CA LYS A 63 11.49 -4.47 17.12
C LYS A 63 11.58 -2.95 16.91
N ILE A 64 10.98 -2.43 15.84
CA ILE A 64 10.94 -0.99 15.54
C ILE A 64 9.74 -0.33 16.23
N VAL A 65 8.56 -0.94 16.11
CA VAL A 65 7.28 -0.34 16.55
C VAL A 65 7.14 -0.33 18.06
N ARG A 66 7.43 -1.45 18.74
CA ARG A 66 7.18 -1.60 20.19
C ARG A 66 7.89 -0.55 21.05
N PRO A 67 9.21 -0.26 20.85
CA PRO A 67 9.90 0.74 21.65
C PRO A 67 9.34 2.16 21.51
N ILE A 68 8.63 2.46 20.43
CA ILE A 68 8.06 3.79 20.17
C ILE A 68 6.64 3.90 20.76
N LEU A 69 5.81 2.87 20.60
CA LEU A 69 4.39 2.93 20.92
C LEU A 69 4.06 2.47 22.36
N GLU A 70 4.74 1.44 22.87
CA GLU A 70 4.48 0.92 24.22
C GLU A 70 4.66 1.99 25.32
N PRO A 71 5.76 2.79 25.36
CA PRO A 71 5.95 3.78 26.42
C PRO A 71 4.91 4.91 26.42
N LYS A 72 4.17 5.06 25.31
CA LYS A 72 3.13 6.07 25.14
C LYS A 72 1.72 5.55 25.45
N ASP A 73 1.60 4.28 25.84
CA ASP A 73 0.35 3.53 25.98
C ASP A 73 -0.55 3.66 24.73
N ILE A 74 0.07 3.67 23.55
CA ILE A 74 -0.64 3.63 22.27
C ILE A 74 -0.87 2.17 21.91
N LYS A 75 -2.12 1.80 21.61
CA LYS A 75 -2.44 0.48 21.06
C LYS A 75 -2.12 0.45 19.57
N TRP A 76 -1.69 -0.68 19.03
CA TRP A 76 -1.47 -0.79 17.59
C TRP A 76 -1.92 -2.10 17.01
N GLU A 77 -2.29 -2.04 15.74
CA GLU A 77 -2.67 -3.16 14.90
C GLU A 77 -2.06 -2.95 13.51
N TYR A 78 -1.60 -4.02 12.87
CA TYR A 78 -1.16 -3.94 11.48
C TYR A 78 -1.42 -5.20 10.69
N ASN A 79 -1.60 -5.01 9.38
CA ASN A 79 -1.76 -6.07 8.39
C ASN A 79 -0.61 -6.02 7.41
N ILE A 80 -0.27 -7.17 6.83
CA ILE A 80 0.67 -7.27 5.72
C ILE A 80 -0.11 -7.82 4.53
N TYR A 81 -0.11 -7.11 3.42
CA TYR A 81 -0.73 -7.53 2.17
C TYR A 81 0.36 -7.82 1.15
N GLU A 82 0.24 -8.96 0.45
CA GLU A 82 1.11 -9.35 -0.63
C GLU A 82 0.36 -9.18 -1.95
N HIS A 83 0.90 -8.37 -2.86
CA HIS A 83 0.28 -8.08 -4.13
C HIS A 83 0.96 -8.86 -5.26
N PRO A 84 0.23 -9.26 -6.31
CA PRO A 84 0.85 -9.86 -7.49
C PRO A 84 1.88 -8.90 -8.10
N ARG A 85 3.17 -9.29 -8.06
CA ARG A 85 4.29 -8.52 -8.60
C ARG A 85 4.08 -8.07 -10.05
N VAL A 86 3.39 -8.89 -10.84
CA VAL A 86 3.08 -8.62 -12.25
C VAL A 86 2.28 -7.33 -12.48
N ASN A 87 1.55 -6.84 -11.46
CA ASN A 87 0.76 -5.61 -11.51
C ASN A 87 1.50 -4.38 -10.95
N TRP A 88 2.70 -4.54 -10.41
CA TRP A 88 3.46 -3.45 -9.82
C TRP A 88 4.24 -2.69 -10.89
N ARG A 89 4.16 -1.35 -10.86
CA ARG A 89 4.93 -0.46 -11.73
C ARG A 89 5.61 0.65 -10.93
N VAL A 90 6.80 1.05 -11.36
CA VAL A 90 7.50 2.24 -10.86
C VAL A 90 7.78 3.14 -12.05
N ASN A 91 7.26 4.37 -12.04
CA ASN A 91 7.26 5.28 -13.20
C ASN A 91 6.72 4.63 -14.48
N GLY A 92 5.73 3.75 -14.35
CA GLY A 92 5.14 2.98 -15.46
C GLY A 92 5.93 1.76 -15.90
N MET A 93 7.17 1.57 -15.44
CA MET A 93 8.02 0.41 -15.78
C MET A 93 7.74 -0.79 -14.89
N ILE A 94 7.93 -1.99 -15.42
CA ILE A 94 8.15 -3.18 -14.60
C ILE A 94 9.43 -2.94 -13.78
N PRO A 95 9.46 -3.22 -12.47
CA PRO A 95 10.70 -3.14 -11.71
C PRO A 95 11.66 -4.31 -12.01
N PRO A 96 12.98 -4.07 -12.13
CA PRO A 96 13.95 -5.03 -12.67
C PRO A 96 14.37 -6.11 -11.67
N VAL A 97 13.46 -6.61 -10.83
CA VAL A 97 13.84 -7.61 -9.82
C VAL A 97 14.42 -8.91 -10.43
N ASP A 98 14.06 -9.21 -11.68
CA ASP A 98 14.58 -10.36 -12.44
C ASP A 98 15.84 -10.02 -13.28
N HIS A 99 16.33 -8.78 -13.20
CA HIS A 99 17.51 -8.28 -13.89
C HIS A 99 18.52 -7.72 -12.86
N PRO A 100 19.34 -8.59 -12.22
CA PRO A 100 20.18 -8.21 -11.08
C PRO A 100 21.10 -7.01 -11.33
N ASP A 101 21.69 -6.91 -12.53
CA ASP A 101 22.59 -5.81 -12.88
C ASP A 101 21.87 -4.46 -12.94
N ILE A 102 20.62 -4.47 -13.41
CA ILE A 102 19.78 -3.27 -13.51
C ILE A 102 19.18 -2.95 -12.14
N TRP A 103 18.78 -3.97 -11.38
CA TRP A 103 18.32 -3.82 -9.99
C TRP A 103 19.38 -3.17 -9.10
N GLN A 104 20.65 -3.56 -9.27
CA GLN A 104 21.77 -2.96 -8.55
C GLN A 104 21.92 -1.48 -8.90
N GLN A 105 21.79 -1.10 -10.18
CA GLN A 105 21.81 0.31 -10.59
C GLN A 105 20.67 1.12 -9.97
N TRP A 106 19.46 0.55 -9.89
CA TRP A 106 18.32 1.19 -9.21
C TRP A 106 18.61 1.41 -7.72
N PHE A 107 19.21 0.41 -7.07
CA PHE A 107 19.55 0.47 -5.66
C PHE A 107 20.63 1.52 -5.37
N GLU A 108 21.73 1.51 -6.12
CA GLU A 108 22.85 2.44 -5.94
C GLU A 108 22.48 3.88 -6.31
N GLY A 109 21.72 4.05 -7.39
CA GLY A 109 21.24 5.36 -7.83
C GLY A 109 20.05 5.89 -7.03
N ASN A 110 19.39 5.04 -6.22
CA ASN A 110 18.14 5.34 -5.53
C ASN A 110 17.09 5.99 -6.45
N GLN A 111 17.05 5.55 -7.71
CA GLN A 111 16.24 6.10 -8.78
C GLN A 111 15.92 4.99 -9.80
N PRO A 112 14.73 4.96 -10.41
CA PRO A 112 14.42 4.07 -11.52
C PRO A 112 15.27 4.42 -12.76
N VAL A 113 16.00 3.44 -13.28
CA VAL A 113 16.73 3.53 -14.55
C VAL A 113 15.93 2.82 -15.64
N MET A 114 15.72 3.51 -16.76
CA MET A 114 14.98 2.98 -17.91
C MET A 114 15.65 1.74 -18.49
N TYR A 115 14.88 0.66 -18.61
CA TYR A 115 15.33 -0.60 -19.24
C TYR A 115 14.20 -1.39 -19.91
N ASP A 116 12.95 -1.06 -19.56
CA ASP A 116 11.74 -1.68 -20.06
C ASP A 116 11.35 -1.04 -21.41
N ASP A 117 11.31 -1.84 -22.47
CA ASP A 117 10.91 -1.41 -23.82
C ASP A 117 9.38 -1.32 -23.98
N GLN A 118 8.61 -1.73 -22.95
CA GLN A 118 7.15 -1.71 -22.97
C GLN A 118 6.54 -0.37 -22.59
N LEU A 119 7.35 0.63 -22.23
CA LEU A 119 6.83 1.97 -22.00
C LEU A 119 6.42 2.61 -23.33
N PRO A 120 5.16 3.07 -23.47
CA PRO A 120 4.74 3.78 -24.66
C PRO A 120 5.57 5.06 -24.84
N PRO A 121 5.79 5.52 -26.09
CA PRO A 121 6.39 6.82 -26.35
C PRO A 121 5.69 7.93 -25.57
N LYS A 122 6.47 8.88 -25.04
CA LYS A 122 5.93 9.98 -24.22
C LYS A 122 4.86 10.81 -24.93
N ASP A 123 4.94 10.89 -26.26
CA ASP A 123 4.05 11.69 -27.09
C ASP A 123 2.92 10.86 -27.72
N GLU A 124 2.76 9.59 -27.32
CA GLU A 124 1.66 8.75 -27.79
C GLU A 124 0.31 9.29 -27.27
N LYS A 125 -0.60 9.60 -28.20
CA LYS A 125 -1.94 10.10 -27.85
C LYS A 125 -2.84 8.93 -27.45
N VAL A 126 -3.37 8.94 -26.23
CA VAL A 126 -4.41 8.01 -25.80
C VAL A 126 -5.74 8.39 -26.46
N ILE A 127 -6.29 7.49 -27.27
CA ILE A 127 -7.63 7.65 -27.87
C ILE A 127 -8.62 6.90 -26.98
N PHE A 128 -9.47 7.64 -26.28
CA PHE A 128 -10.59 7.05 -25.54
C PHE A 128 -11.77 6.87 -26.50
N HIS A 129 -12.18 5.64 -26.71
CA HIS A 129 -13.44 5.36 -27.40
C HIS A 129 -14.57 5.45 -26.36
N SER A 130 -15.48 6.40 -26.54
CA SER A 130 -16.74 6.39 -25.79
C SER A 130 -17.53 5.17 -26.26
N VAL A 131 -17.81 4.23 -25.35
CA VAL A 131 -18.82 3.22 -25.59
C VAL A 131 -20.15 3.97 -25.58
N ALA A 132 -20.74 4.19 -26.75
CA ALA A 132 -22.12 4.64 -26.80
C ALA A 132 -22.98 3.51 -26.23
N GLU A 133 -23.74 3.80 -25.18
CA GLU A 133 -24.72 2.86 -24.63
C GLU A 133 -25.84 2.66 -25.66
N ASP A 134 -26.06 1.41 -26.08
CA ASP A 134 -27.25 0.95 -26.80
C ASP A 134 -28.39 0.62 -25.82
#